data_AF-A0A371KIZ4-F1
#
_entry.id   AF-A0A371KIZ4-F1
#
_cell.length_a   1.000
_cell.length_b   1.000
_cell.length_c   1.000
_cell.angle_alpha   90.00
_cell.angle_beta   90.00
_cell.angle_gamma   90.00
#
_symmetry.space_group_name_H-M   'P 1'
#
loop_
_entity.id
_entity.type
_entity.pdbx_description
1 polymer ?
#
loop_
_entity_poly.entity_id
_entity_poly.type
_entity_poly.pdbx_seq_one_letter_code
_entity_poly.pdbx_strand_id
1 'polypeptide(L)'
;MSRLHIADTGLFVAMGQPSNSRYQAVRGFARRNDIAFVLPERVYEELTVDDPDVEDVPVDTAIDEGWATVAPPLEFSEPVVSRVMDGVQRYIANADDRPADEVERADAALAALAAQHLSAGAATEVYIYTTDIAAGEGAETVLGSEGYGDSVTFVNGFRFIEDLVSSRS
;
A
#
# COMPACT_ATOMS: atom_id res chain seq x y z
N MET A 1 19.59 -4.03 -5.58
CA MET A 1 18.83 -3.31 -4.54
C MET A 1 17.40 -3.77 -4.66
N SER A 2 16.83 -4.34 -3.61
CA SER A 2 15.46 -4.86 -3.64
C SER A 2 14.49 -3.72 -3.34
N ARG A 3 13.48 -3.58 -4.20
CA ARG A 3 12.41 -2.59 -4.07
C ARG A 3 11.14 -3.31 -3.68
N LEU A 4 10.44 -2.76 -2.70
CA LEU A 4 9.14 -3.22 -2.28
C LEU A 4 8.08 -2.19 -2.68
N HIS A 5 7.00 -2.63 -3.29
CA HIS A 5 5.89 -1.78 -3.69
C HIS A 5 4.67 -2.21 -2.88
N ILE A 6 4.26 -1.42 -1.90
CA ILE A 6 3.14 -1.74 -1.00
C ILE A 6 1.90 -0.99 -1.46
N ALA A 7 0.77 -1.65 -1.63
CA ALA A 7 -0.47 -1.02 -2.08
C ALA A 7 -1.59 -1.17 -1.05
N ASP A 8 -2.44 -0.14 -0.96
CA ASP A 8 -3.65 -0.10 -0.14
C ASP A 8 -4.92 -0.47 -0.92
N THR A 9 -6.05 -0.48 -0.21
CA THR A 9 -7.39 -0.70 -0.76
C THR A 9 -7.74 0.39 -1.79
N GLY A 10 -7.40 1.64 -1.46
CA GLY A 10 -7.68 2.82 -2.28
C GLY A 10 -7.13 2.74 -3.70
N LEU A 11 -5.92 2.21 -3.89
CA LEU A 11 -5.32 2.03 -5.21
C LEU A 11 -6.15 1.09 -6.09
N PHE A 12 -6.59 -0.05 -5.54
CA PHE A 12 -7.39 -1.05 -6.27
C PHE A 12 -8.79 -0.53 -6.60
N VAL A 13 -9.41 0.18 -5.65
CA VAL A 13 -10.70 0.86 -5.88
C VAL A 13 -10.56 1.94 -6.97
N ALA A 14 -9.50 2.76 -6.91
CA ALA A 14 -9.30 3.87 -7.85
C ALA A 14 -9.03 3.41 -9.30
N MET A 15 -8.34 2.28 -9.49
CA MET A 15 -8.13 1.73 -10.82
C MET A 15 -9.37 1.03 -11.40
N GLY A 16 -10.25 0.54 -10.53
CA GLY A 16 -11.51 -0.11 -10.87
C GLY A 16 -11.33 -1.49 -11.49
N GLN A 17 -12.39 -1.94 -12.18
CA GLN A 17 -12.48 -3.28 -12.76
C GLN A 17 -11.41 -3.57 -13.83
N PRO A 18 -11.05 -4.85 -14.11
CA PRO A 18 -10.03 -5.20 -15.10
C PRO A 18 -10.26 -4.62 -16.50
N SER A 19 -11.51 -4.37 -16.88
CA SER A 19 -11.88 -3.72 -18.16
C SER A 19 -11.57 -2.22 -18.21
N ASN A 20 -11.28 -1.58 -17.08
CA ASN A 20 -11.01 -0.15 -16.96
C ASN A 20 -9.63 0.21 -17.55
N SER A 21 -9.57 1.35 -18.25
CA SER A 21 -8.31 1.84 -18.81
C SER A 21 -7.26 2.14 -17.75
N ARG A 22 -7.68 2.55 -16.54
CA ARG A 22 -6.82 2.78 -15.37
C ARG A 22 -6.18 1.48 -14.90
N TYR A 23 -6.97 0.42 -14.68
CA TYR A 23 -6.47 -0.92 -14.35
C TYR A 23 -5.43 -1.40 -15.37
N GLN A 24 -5.77 -1.30 -16.66
CA GLN A 24 -4.84 -1.70 -17.73
C GLN A 24 -3.56 -0.86 -17.77
N ALA A 25 -3.62 0.41 -17.36
CA ALA A 25 -2.44 1.27 -17.26
C ALA A 25 -1.52 0.84 -16.11
N VAL A 26 -2.08 0.59 -14.92
CA VAL A 26 -1.34 0.10 -13.74
C VAL A 26 -0.74 -1.28 -14.00
N ARG A 27 -1.54 -2.23 -14.50
CA ARG A 27 -1.08 -3.56 -14.94
C ARG A 27 0.06 -3.46 -15.95
N GLY A 28 -0.09 -2.58 -16.94
CA GLY A 28 0.96 -2.32 -17.93
C GLY A 28 2.24 -1.77 -17.32
N PHE A 29 2.13 -0.86 -16.34
CA PHE A 29 3.27 -0.37 -15.58
C PHE A 29 3.96 -1.49 -14.80
N ALA A 30 3.20 -2.30 -14.04
CA ALA A 30 3.74 -3.38 -13.23
C ALA A 30 4.51 -4.39 -14.09
N ARG A 31 3.91 -4.86 -15.19
CA ARG A 31 4.54 -5.80 -16.12
C ARG A 31 5.77 -5.23 -16.83
N ARG A 32 5.73 -3.96 -17.26
CA ARG A 32 6.89 -3.35 -17.95
C ARG A 32 8.10 -3.19 -17.03
N ASN A 33 7.87 -3.04 -15.73
CA ASN A 33 8.92 -2.80 -14.75
C ASN A 33 9.24 -4.03 -13.89
N ASP A 34 8.60 -5.18 -14.15
CA ASP A 34 8.74 -6.41 -13.37
C ASP A 34 8.46 -6.19 -11.87
N ILE A 35 7.38 -5.46 -11.58
CA ILE A 35 6.94 -5.13 -10.22
C ILE A 35 5.74 -5.98 -9.84
N ALA A 36 5.74 -6.46 -8.60
CA ALA A 36 4.56 -6.95 -7.91
C ALA A 36 4.19 -6.00 -6.76
N PHE A 37 2.93 -5.58 -6.70
CA PHE A 37 2.41 -4.87 -5.54
C PHE A 37 2.15 -5.87 -4.40
N VAL A 38 2.61 -5.53 -3.22
CA VAL A 38 2.46 -6.33 -2.00
C VAL A 38 1.40 -5.69 -1.13
N LEU A 39 0.39 -6.46 -0.75
CA LEU A 39 -0.72 -6.00 0.07
C LEU A 39 -0.58 -6.55 1.49
N PRO A 40 -0.70 -5.73 2.54
CA PRO A 40 -0.94 -6.26 3.88
C PRO A 40 -2.20 -7.14 3.89
N GLU A 41 -2.21 -8.19 4.72
CA GLU A 41 -3.35 -9.11 4.83
C GLU A 41 -4.67 -8.38 5.08
N ARG A 42 -4.67 -7.39 5.99
CA ARG A 42 -5.85 -6.53 6.26
C ARG A 42 -6.38 -5.79 5.05
N VAL A 43 -5.50 -5.32 4.17
CA VAL A 43 -5.90 -4.61 2.94
C VAL A 43 -6.56 -5.58 1.96
N TYR A 44 -6.01 -6.79 1.82
CA TYR A 44 -6.61 -7.82 0.99
C TYR A 44 -7.99 -8.21 1.52
N GLU A 45 -8.13 -8.43 2.84
CA GLU A 45 -9.40 -8.74 3.48
C GLU A 45 -10.48 -7.68 3.21
N GLU A 46 -10.12 -6.38 3.20
CA GLU A 46 -11.03 -5.28 2.86
C GLU A 46 -11.49 -5.32 1.40
N LEU A 47 -10.60 -5.69 0.48
CA LEU A 47 -10.91 -5.76 -0.95
C LEU A 47 -11.76 -6.97 -1.31
N THR A 48 -11.71 -8.03 -0.51
CA THR A 48 -12.44 -9.29 -0.76
C THR A 48 -13.65 -9.48 0.14
N VAL A 49 -14.14 -8.43 0.82
CA VAL A 49 -15.39 -8.53 1.59
C VAL A 49 -16.54 -8.88 0.63
N ASP A 50 -17.20 -10.01 0.87
CA ASP A 50 -18.23 -10.65 0.03
C ASP A 50 -19.29 -9.66 -0.49
N ASP A 51 -19.10 -9.20 -1.73
CA ASP A 51 -20.17 -8.69 -2.57
C ASP A 51 -20.52 -9.77 -3.60
N PRO A 52 -21.68 -10.47 -3.46
CA PRO A 52 -22.05 -11.57 -4.34
C PRO A 52 -22.29 -11.14 -5.80
N ASP A 53 -22.31 -9.83 -6.09
CA ASP A 53 -22.47 -9.28 -7.44
C ASP A 53 -21.12 -8.98 -8.14
N VAL A 54 -19.97 -9.24 -7.50
CA VAL A 54 -18.63 -9.02 -8.07
C VAL A 54 -17.98 -10.35 -8.45
N GLU A 55 -18.11 -10.76 -9.71
CA GLU A 55 -17.53 -12.02 -10.21
C GLU A 55 -16.00 -11.99 -10.33
N ASP A 56 -15.41 -10.82 -10.64
CA ASP A 56 -13.97 -10.62 -10.79
C ASP A 56 -13.50 -9.52 -9.84
N VAL A 57 -13.05 -9.88 -8.63
CA VAL A 57 -12.45 -8.90 -7.72
C VAL A 57 -11.14 -8.41 -8.36
N PRO A 58 -10.92 -7.10 -8.56
CA PRO A 58 -9.76 -6.60 -9.27
C PRO A 58 -8.41 -7.05 -8.70
N VAL A 59 -8.35 -7.24 -7.37
CA VAL A 59 -7.15 -7.72 -6.66
C VAL A 59 -6.85 -9.19 -6.96
N ASP A 60 -7.86 -10.05 -7.00
CA ASP A 60 -7.70 -11.47 -7.30
C ASP A 60 -7.19 -11.66 -8.73
N THR A 61 -7.76 -10.91 -9.68
CA THR A 61 -7.24 -10.89 -11.06
C THR A 61 -5.77 -10.46 -11.10
N ALA A 62 -5.38 -9.47 -10.28
CA ALA A 62 -4.00 -8.99 -10.25
C ALA A 62 -3.03 -10.02 -9.65
N ILE A 63 -3.49 -10.79 -8.65
CA ILE A 63 -2.75 -11.89 -8.03
C ILE A 63 -2.59 -13.04 -9.03
N ASP A 64 -3.68 -13.46 -9.67
CA ASP A 64 -3.66 -14.52 -10.68
C ASP A 64 -2.75 -14.19 -11.87
N GLU A 65 -2.70 -12.92 -12.24
CA GLU A 65 -1.83 -12.42 -13.29
C GLU A 65 -0.38 -12.13 -12.83
N GLY A 66 -0.08 -12.32 -11.55
CA GLY A 66 1.25 -12.28 -10.96
C GLY A 66 1.85 -10.89 -10.73
N TRP A 67 1.04 -9.84 -10.71
CA TRP A 67 1.51 -8.46 -10.47
C TRP A 67 0.97 -7.85 -9.16
N ALA A 68 0.23 -8.63 -8.38
CA ALA A 68 -0.06 -8.38 -6.97
C ALA A 68 0.22 -9.65 -6.15
N THR A 69 0.45 -9.50 -4.84
CA THR A 69 0.58 -10.59 -3.88
C THR A 69 0.20 -10.11 -2.50
N VAL A 70 -0.31 -11.02 -1.66
CA VAL A 70 -0.53 -10.74 -0.24
C VAL A 70 0.76 -11.01 0.54
N ALA A 71 1.11 -10.10 1.44
CA ALA A 71 2.24 -10.25 2.33
C ALA A 71 1.99 -11.34 3.39
N PRO A 72 3.04 -11.96 3.94
CA PRO A 72 2.93 -12.67 5.21
C PRO A 72 2.40 -11.74 6.31
N PRO A 73 1.82 -12.30 7.39
CA PRO A 73 1.38 -11.51 8.54
C PRO A 73 2.48 -10.63 9.13
N LEU A 74 2.06 -9.54 9.78
CA LEU A 74 2.98 -8.65 10.49
C LEU A 74 3.59 -9.33 11.72
N GLU A 75 4.90 -9.24 11.85
CA GLU A 75 5.69 -9.79 12.93
C GLU A 75 5.71 -8.82 14.12
N PHE A 76 4.64 -8.81 14.92
CA PHE A 76 4.53 -7.94 16.10
C PHE A 76 5.54 -8.26 17.22
N SER A 77 6.30 -9.34 17.09
CA SER A 77 7.47 -9.64 17.91
C SER A 77 8.62 -8.67 17.65
N GLU A 78 8.69 -8.07 16.46
CA GLU A 78 9.65 -7.04 16.08
C GLU A 78 9.18 -5.67 16.59
N PRO A 79 9.87 -5.05 17.56
CA PRO A 79 9.37 -3.83 18.22
C PRO A 79 9.14 -2.65 17.27
N VAL A 80 9.87 -2.59 16.15
CA VAL A 80 9.72 -1.53 15.14
C VAL A 80 8.37 -1.59 14.44
N VAL A 81 7.83 -2.79 14.22
CA VAL A 81 6.53 -3.00 13.54
C VAL A 81 5.41 -2.34 14.37
N SER A 82 5.36 -2.64 15.66
CA SER A 82 4.37 -2.05 16.58
C SER A 82 4.56 -0.54 16.75
N ARG A 83 5.80 -0.05 16.91
CA ARG A 83 6.06 1.39 17.04
C ARG A 83 5.63 2.18 15.81
N VAL A 84 5.92 1.66 14.61
CA VAL A 84 5.53 2.31 13.36
C VAL A 84 4.02 2.30 13.22
N MET A 85 3.36 1.18 13.50
CA MET A 85 1.90 1.09 13.45
C MET A 85 1.24 2.10 14.39
N ASP A 86 1.65 2.14 15.66
CA ASP A 86 1.13 3.10 16.65
C ASP A 86 1.46 4.56 16.28
N GLY A 87 2.64 4.77 15.69
CA GLY A 87 3.09 6.08 15.22
C GLY A 87 2.21 6.61 14.10
N VAL A 88 1.93 5.79 13.09
CA VAL A 88 1.11 6.18 11.94
C VAL A 88 -0.35 6.37 12.35
N GLN A 89 -0.91 5.48 13.18
CA GLN A 89 -2.27 5.68 13.71
C GLN A 89 -2.40 7.02 14.43
N ARG A 90 -1.43 7.37 15.27
CA ARG A 90 -1.41 8.67 15.96
C ARG A 90 -1.26 9.84 15.00
N TYR A 91 -0.45 9.67 13.94
CA TYR A 91 -0.29 10.71 12.92
C TYR A 91 -1.62 11.01 12.22
N ILE A 92 -2.29 9.96 11.69
CA ILE A 92 -3.57 10.09 10.99
C ILE A 92 -4.64 10.68 11.92
N ALA A 93 -4.73 10.18 13.15
CA ALA A 93 -5.66 10.69 14.16
C ALA A 93 -5.53 12.20 14.36
N ASN A 94 -4.29 12.69 14.47
CA ASN A 94 -4.01 14.11 14.63
C ASN A 94 -4.27 14.92 13.36
N ALA A 95 -4.05 14.35 12.18
CA ALA A 95 -4.30 15.01 10.90
C ALA A 95 -5.81 15.18 10.63
N ASP A 96 -6.60 14.18 11.01
CA ASP A 96 -8.03 14.10 10.78
C ASP A 96 -8.88 14.68 11.93
N ASP A 97 -8.25 15.11 13.03
CA ASP A 97 -8.91 15.56 14.27
C ASP A 97 -9.91 14.51 14.82
N ARG A 98 -9.55 13.21 14.74
CA ARG A 98 -10.35 12.07 15.22
C ARG A 98 -9.55 11.21 16.21
N PRO A 99 -10.20 10.43 17.08
CA PRO A 99 -9.52 9.50 17.98
C PRO A 99 -8.69 8.44 17.23
N ALA A 100 -7.51 8.08 17.76
CA ALA A 100 -6.61 7.12 17.11
C ALA A 100 -7.16 5.69 17.07
N ASP A 101 -8.06 5.34 17.99
CA ASP A 101 -8.76 4.06 17.99
C ASP A 101 -9.86 3.97 16.93
N GLU A 102 -10.25 5.10 16.34
CA GLU A 102 -11.15 5.13 15.19
C GLU A 102 -10.38 4.97 13.88
N VAL A 103 -9.07 5.24 13.83
CA VAL A 103 -8.24 5.14 12.61
C VAL A 103 -8.17 3.70 12.11
N GLU A 104 -8.37 3.56 10.80
CA GLU A 104 -8.35 2.29 10.11
C GLU A 104 -6.99 1.60 10.26
N ARG A 105 -6.99 0.34 10.72
CA ARG A 105 -5.74 -0.38 10.97
C ARG A 105 -5.02 -0.79 9.69
N ALA A 106 -5.71 -0.83 8.56
CA ALA A 106 -5.11 -1.15 7.27
C ALA A 106 -4.10 -0.08 6.84
N ASP A 107 -4.39 1.19 7.06
CA ASP A 107 -3.50 2.30 6.71
C ASP A 107 -2.16 2.22 7.43
N ALA A 108 -2.21 1.99 8.75
CA ALA A 108 -1.00 1.82 9.56
C ALA A 108 -0.25 0.51 9.24
N ALA A 109 -0.94 -0.51 8.72
CA ALA A 109 -0.31 -1.76 8.33
C ALA A 109 0.61 -1.61 7.11
N LEU A 110 0.36 -0.62 6.23
CA LEU A 110 1.24 -0.31 5.09
C LEU A 110 2.64 0.06 5.59
N ALA A 111 2.73 0.98 6.54
CA ALA A 111 3.99 1.44 7.11
C ALA A 111 4.65 0.36 7.98
N ALA A 112 3.86 -0.40 8.73
CA ALA A 112 4.37 -1.50 9.55
C ALA A 112 5.03 -2.59 8.67
N LEU A 113 4.41 -2.91 7.53
CA LEU A 113 4.98 -3.84 6.55
C LEU A 113 6.29 -3.30 5.96
N ALA A 114 6.34 -2.01 5.61
CA ALA A 114 7.57 -1.36 5.17
C ALA A 114 8.69 -1.51 6.22
N ALA A 115 8.39 -1.19 7.48
CA ALA A 115 9.33 -1.29 8.59
C ALA A 115 9.88 -2.71 8.76
N GLN A 116 9.00 -3.72 8.68
CA GLN A 116 9.38 -5.13 8.77
C GLN A 116 10.41 -5.51 7.69
N HIS A 117 10.12 -5.18 6.43
CA HIS A 117 11.00 -5.54 5.32
C HIS A 117 12.33 -4.77 5.35
N LEU A 118 12.32 -3.50 5.77
CA LEU A 118 13.52 -2.70 5.92
C LEU A 118 14.39 -3.18 7.08
N SER A 119 13.79 -3.46 8.24
CA SER A 119 14.49 -3.96 9.42
C SER A 119 15.12 -5.33 9.19
N ALA A 120 14.45 -6.20 8.42
CA ALA A 120 14.97 -7.51 8.03
C ALA A 120 16.03 -7.44 6.91
N GLY A 121 16.26 -6.27 6.29
CA GLY A 121 17.12 -6.12 5.12
C GLY A 121 16.58 -6.80 3.85
N ALA A 122 15.29 -7.16 3.83
CA ALA A 122 14.62 -7.78 2.69
C ALA A 122 14.33 -6.75 1.58
N ALA A 123 14.18 -5.47 1.94
CA ALA A 123 14.06 -4.34 1.03
C ALA A 123 15.10 -3.27 1.37
N THR A 124 15.56 -2.53 0.36
CA THR A 124 16.40 -1.33 0.54
C THR A 124 15.66 -0.03 0.22
N GLU A 125 14.61 -0.13 -0.60
CA GLU A 125 13.69 0.95 -0.95
C GLU A 125 12.25 0.42 -0.87
N VAL A 126 11.33 1.24 -0.35
CA VAL A 126 9.91 0.93 -0.26
C VAL A 126 9.09 2.07 -0.85
N TYR A 127 8.15 1.73 -1.71
CA TYR A 127 7.18 2.64 -2.28
C TYR A 127 5.81 2.29 -1.72
N ILE A 128 5.16 3.23 -1.03
CA ILE A 128 3.84 3.03 -0.44
C ILE A 128 2.81 3.76 -1.32
N TYR A 129 1.95 2.99 -1.97
CA TYR A 129 0.89 3.46 -2.84
C TYR A 129 -0.41 3.53 -2.05
N THR A 130 -0.89 4.74 -1.82
CA THR A 130 -2.18 4.96 -1.17
C THR A 130 -2.89 6.18 -1.76
N THR A 131 -4.22 6.14 -1.74
CA THR A 131 -5.04 7.31 -2.08
C THR A 131 -5.25 8.24 -0.88
N ASP A 132 -5.00 7.76 0.33
CA ASP A 132 -5.07 8.54 1.56
C ASP A 132 -3.75 9.29 1.80
N ILE A 133 -3.82 10.62 1.76
CA ILE A 133 -2.64 11.48 1.93
C ILE A 133 -2.12 11.44 3.36
N ALA A 134 -3.01 11.40 4.37
CA ALA A 134 -2.60 11.36 5.77
C ALA A 134 -1.90 10.03 6.09
N ALA A 135 -2.37 8.91 5.53
CA ALA A 135 -1.70 7.62 5.64
C ALA A 135 -0.31 7.63 4.99
N GLY A 136 -0.20 8.16 3.77
CA GLY A 136 1.05 8.26 3.03
C GLY A 136 2.10 9.15 3.72
N GLU A 137 1.73 10.37 4.08
CA GLU A 137 2.60 11.31 4.79
C GLU A 137 2.95 10.82 6.21
N GLY A 138 2.00 10.19 6.88
CA GLY A 138 2.22 9.57 8.18
C GLY A 138 3.26 8.45 8.10
N ALA A 139 3.18 7.60 7.08
CA ALA A 139 4.14 6.54 6.85
C ALA A 139 5.57 7.10 6.65
N GLU A 140 5.75 8.08 5.76
CA GLU A 140 7.07 8.71 5.53
C GLU A 140 7.61 9.38 6.79
N THR A 141 6.77 10.11 7.52
CA THR A 141 7.17 10.82 8.74
C THR A 141 7.63 9.86 9.83
N VAL A 142 6.85 8.80 10.08
CA VAL A 142 7.10 7.84 11.15
C VAL A 142 8.28 6.94 10.80
N LEU A 143 8.35 6.43 9.58
CA LEU A 143 9.49 5.62 9.11
C LEU A 143 10.79 6.45 9.06
N GLY A 144 10.69 7.74 8.68
CA GLY A 144 11.79 8.68 8.75
C GLY A 144 12.34 8.84 10.17
N SER A 145 11.45 8.92 11.16
CA SER A 145 11.82 9.01 12.58
C SER A 145 12.48 7.73 13.11
N GLU A 146 12.20 6.58 12.51
CA GLU A 146 12.87 5.29 12.78
C GLU A 146 14.18 5.11 11.98
N GLY A 147 14.59 6.11 11.19
CA GLY A 147 15.86 6.11 10.44
C GLY A 147 15.77 5.61 8.99
N TYR A 148 14.55 5.43 8.46
CA TYR A 148 14.33 4.92 7.10
C TYR A 148 13.93 5.98 6.08
N GLY A 149 14.14 7.28 6.37
CA GLY A 149 13.64 8.37 5.54
C GLY A 149 14.12 8.34 4.08
N ASP A 150 15.37 7.97 3.85
CA ASP A 150 15.94 7.87 2.50
C ASP A 150 15.51 6.59 1.75
N SER A 151 14.85 5.66 2.46
CA SER A 151 14.44 4.34 1.95
C SER A 151 12.95 4.25 1.66
N VAL A 152 12.16 5.27 1.94
CA VAL A 152 10.70 5.23 1.81
C VAL A 152 10.22 6.35 0.89
N THR A 153 9.25 6.05 0.04
CA THR A 153 8.59 7.03 -0.81
C THR A 153 7.09 6.80 -0.80
N PHE A 154 6.33 7.81 -0.40
CA PHE A 154 4.89 7.85 -0.60
C PHE A 154 4.57 8.16 -2.06
N VAL A 155 3.73 7.33 -2.67
CA VAL A 155 3.18 7.51 -4.00
C VAL A 155 1.67 7.73 -3.89
N ASN A 156 1.22 8.94 -4.21
CA ASN A 156 -0.21 9.24 -4.28
C ASN A 156 -0.88 8.44 -5.41
N GLY A 157 -1.76 7.52 -5.03
CA GLY A 157 -2.39 6.56 -5.95
C GLY A 157 -3.19 7.21 -7.07
N PHE A 158 -3.93 8.30 -6.78
CA PHE A 158 -4.68 9.02 -7.81
C PHE A 158 -3.76 9.63 -8.86
N ARG A 159 -2.73 10.38 -8.42
CA ARG A 159 -1.77 11.00 -9.34
C ARG A 159 -1.01 9.96 -10.15
N PHE A 160 -0.56 8.88 -9.51
CA PHE A 160 0.12 7.78 -10.17
C PHE A 160 -0.73 7.20 -11.31
N ILE A 161 -2.01 6.92 -11.07
CA ILE A 161 -2.91 6.41 -12.09
C ILE A 161 -3.13 7.44 -13.22
N GLU A 162 -3.35 8.71 -12.88
CA GLU A 162 -3.55 9.79 -13.86
C GLU A 162 -2.33 9.96 -14.78
N ASP A 163 -1.13 9.93 -14.23
CA ASP A 163 0.13 10.02 -14.97
C ASP A 163 0.32 8.82 -15.92
N LEU A 164 -0.04 7.61 -15.47
CA LEU A 164 0.03 6.41 -16.31
C LEU A 164 -0.98 6.41 -17.46
N VAL A 165 -2.17 6.96 -17.26
CA VAL A 165 -3.17 7.08 -18.33
C VAL A 165 -2.77 8.18 -19.31
N SER A 166 -2.29 9.31 -18.81
CA SER A 166 -1.88 10.46 -19.64
C SER A 166 -0.65 10.15 -20.49
N SER A 167 0.32 9.39 -19.97
CA SER A 167 1.51 8.96 -20.70
C SER A 167 1.27 7.89 -21.77
N ARG A 168 0.07 7.29 -21.80
CA ARG A 168 -0.36 6.35 -22.85
C ARG A 168 -1.15 7.02 -23.99
N SER A 169 -1.49 8.30 -23.85
CA SER A 169 -2.33 9.07 -24.79
C SER A 169 -1.52 9.71 -25.90
#